data_AF-A0A6B1AHG0-F1
#
_entry.id   AF-A0A6B1AHG0-F1
#
_cell.length_a   1.000
_cell.length_b   1.000
_cell.length_c   1.000
_cell.angle_alpha   90.00
_cell.angle_beta   90.00
_cell.angle_gamma   90.00
#
_symmetry.space_group_name_H-M   'P 1'
#
loop_
_entity.id
_entity.type
_entity.pdbx_description
1 polymer ?
#
loop_
_entity_poly.entity_id
_entity_poly.type
_entity_poly.pdbx_seq_one_letter_code
_entity_poly.pdbx_strand_id
1 'polypeptide(L)'
;MKFSTLREFVEHCNDVDSTQYAYDFAQVDPLLQPTLLDNYEEILLTRDTLLLPIRLDEDTVDNLLAFLTALTEESARDLSRVTPSRVPSRHSVDRLAPGG
;
A
#
# COMPACT_ATOMS: atom_id res chain seq x y z
N MET A 1 2.29 7.58 1.41
CA MET A 1 2.37 6.16 1.01
C MET A 1 1.47 5.40 1.97
N LYS A 2 0.44 4.67 1.50
CA LYS A 2 -0.60 4.09 2.40
C LYS A 2 -0.07 2.97 3.29
N PHE A 3 0.94 2.22 2.81
CA PHE A 3 1.59 1.13 3.54
C PHE A 3 3.11 1.33 3.49
N SER A 4 3.77 1.01 4.59
CA SER A 4 5.23 1.11 4.75
C SER A 4 5.93 -0.24 4.59
N THR A 5 5.19 -1.34 4.76
CA THR A 5 5.70 -2.71 4.60
C THR A 5 4.82 -3.55 3.67
N LEU A 6 5.41 -4.62 3.12
CA LEU A 6 4.66 -5.61 2.34
C LEU A 6 3.63 -6.35 3.20
N ARG A 7 3.93 -6.59 4.48
CA ARG A 7 3.01 -7.24 5.43
C ARG A 7 1.74 -6.40 5.62
N GLU A 8 1.88 -5.10 5.91
CA GLU A 8 0.73 -4.19 6.06
C GLU A 8 -0.17 -4.18 4.82
N PHE A 9 0.43 -4.26 3.63
CA PHE A 9 -0.33 -4.37 2.38
C PHE A 9 -1.09 -5.70 2.26
N VAL A 10 -0.44 -6.83 2.57
CA VAL A 10 -1.08 -8.16 2.53
C VAL A 10 -2.21 -8.25 3.56
N GLU A 11 -2.01 -7.74 4.77
CA GLU A 11 -3.03 -7.70 5.82
C GLU A 11 -4.22 -6.82 5.41
N HIS A 12 -3.97 -5.68 4.76
CA HIS A 12 -5.04 -4.85 4.19
C HIS A 12 -5.87 -5.62 3.16
N CYS A 13 -5.23 -6.39 2.27
CA CYS A 13 -5.93 -7.23 1.30
C CYS A 13 -6.68 -8.40 1.94
N ASN A 14 -6.26 -8.86 3.12
CA ASN A 14 -6.91 -9.94 3.85
C ASN A 14 -8.20 -9.49 4.59
N ASP A 15 -8.44 -8.18 4.67
CA ASP A 15 -9.62 -7.59 5.33
C ASP A 15 -10.04 -6.28 4.65
N VAL A 16 -10.25 -6.34 3.34
CA VAL A 16 -10.58 -5.17 2.51
C VAL A 16 -11.86 -4.47 2.99
N ASP A 17 -12.87 -5.22 3.42
CA ASP A 17 -14.14 -4.65 3.86
C ASP A 17 -13.96 -3.75 5.07
N SER A 18 -13.39 -4.30 6.14
CA SER A 18 -13.20 -3.56 7.39
C SER A 18 -12.25 -2.38 7.19
N THR A 19 -11.22 -2.55 6.38
CA THR A 19 -10.23 -1.50 6.13
C THR A 19 -10.73 -0.41 5.20
N GLN A 20 -11.66 -0.71 4.28
CA GLN A 20 -12.30 0.29 3.43
C GLN A 20 -13.29 1.13 4.23
N TYR A 21 -14.09 0.52 5.12
CA TYR A 21 -14.99 1.25 6.02
C TYR A 21 -14.25 2.10 7.06
N ALA A 22 -13.10 1.63 7.55
CA ALA A 22 -12.30 2.32 8.55
C ALA A 22 -11.36 3.40 7.96
N TYR A 23 -11.43 3.67 6.65
CA TYR A 23 -10.53 4.62 6.01
C TYR A 23 -10.78 6.06 6.50
N ASP A 24 -9.79 6.64 7.18
CA ASP A 24 -9.84 8.02 7.64
C ASP A 24 -9.52 9.00 6.51
N PHE A 25 -10.52 9.73 6.03
CA PHE A 25 -10.34 10.75 5.01
C PHE A 25 -9.53 11.97 5.46
N ALA A 26 -9.41 12.22 6.77
CA ALA A 26 -8.66 13.36 7.28
C ALA A 26 -7.15 13.25 6.96
N GLN A 27 -6.66 12.06 6.61
CA GLN A 27 -5.30 11.83 6.16
C GLN A 27 -5.02 12.34 4.73
N VAL A 28 -6.07 12.66 3.95
CA VAL A 28 -5.95 13.22 2.60
C VAL A 28 -5.70 14.73 2.69
N ASP A 29 -4.85 15.27 1.81
CA ASP A 29 -4.60 16.72 1.69
C ASP A 29 -5.93 17.50 1.70
N PRO A 30 -6.11 18.47 2.62
CA PRO A 30 -7.34 19.26 2.71
C PRO A 30 -7.81 19.90 1.40
N LEU A 31 -6.89 20.25 0.49
CA LEU A 31 -7.23 20.81 -0.82
C LEU A 31 -7.87 19.79 -1.76
N LEU A 32 -7.59 18.49 -1.55
CA LEU A 32 -8.11 17.39 -2.37
C LEU A 32 -9.37 16.77 -1.76
N GLN A 33 -9.64 16.97 -0.47
CA GLN A 33 -10.83 16.41 0.20
C GLN A 33 -12.16 16.73 -0.52
N PRO A 34 -12.41 17.94 -1.08
CA PRO A 34 -13.64 18.22 -1.82
C PRO A 34 -13.81 17.42 -3.12
N THR A 35 -12.74 16.78 -3.61
CA THR A 35 -12.77 15.95 -4.83
C THR A 35 -13.07 14.49 -4.55
N LEU A 36 -13.17 14.10 -3.28
CA LEU A 36 -13.45 12.72 -2.87
C LEU A 36 -14.93 12.40 -3.09
N LEU A 37 -15.18 11.17 -3.54
CA LEU A 37 -16.53 10.62 -3.69
C LEU A 37 -16.77 9.63 -2.55
N ASP A 38 -17.93 9.75 -1.92
CA ASP A 38 -18.40 8.78 -0.93
C ASP A 38 -19.06 7.59 -1.66
N ASN A 39 -18.23 6.74 -2.27
CA ASN A 39 -18.67 5.64 -3.15
C ASN A 39 -18.19 4.26 -2.65
N TYR A 40 -17.97 4.14 -1.33
CA TYR A 40 -17.48 2.91 -0.72
C TYR A 40 -18.33 1.68 -1.03
N GLU A 41 -19.64 1.80 -0.87
CA GLU A 41 -20.57 0.70 -1.12
C GLU A 41 -20.52 0.24 -2.58
N GLU A 42 -20.44 1.19 -3.52
CA GLU A 42 -20.34 0.91 -4.95
C GLU A 42 -19.04 0.17 -5.28
N ILE A 43 -17.92 0.58 -4.69
CA ILE A 43 -16.62 -0.10 -4.85
C ILE A 43 -16.71 -1.53 -4.32
N LEU A 44 -17.27 -1.73 -3.12
CA LEU A 44 -17.40 -3.06 -2.51
C LEU A 44 -18.29 -4.00 -3.33
N LEU A 45 -19.30 -3.47 -4.03
CA LEU A 45 -20.15 -4.25 -4.94
C LEU A 45 -19.42 -4.75 -6.19
N THR A 46 -18.33 -4.09 -6.62
CA THR A 46 -17.53 -4.52 -7.79
C THR A 46 -16.54 -5.64 -7.48
N ARG A 47 -16.39 -6.03 -6.21
CA ARG A 47 -15.37 -7.01 -5.80
C ARG A 47 -15.73 -8.42 -6.28
N ASP A 48 -14.70 -9.22 -6.54
CA ASP A 48 -14.88 -10.63 -6.84
C ASP A 48 -15.40 -11.37 -5.61
N THR A 49 -16.59 -11.95 -5.73
CA THR A 49 -17.29 -12.61 -4.62
C THR A 49 -16.73 -14.00 -4.28
N LEU A 50 -15.87 -14.56 -5.13
CA LEU A 50 -15.24 -15.86 -4.90
C LEU A 50 -14.21 -15.83 -3.76
N LEU A 51 -13.58 -14.69 -3.52
CA LEU A 51 -12.49 -14.54 -2.56
C LEU A 51 -12.94 -14.11 -1.16
N LEU A 52 -14.23 -13.83 -0.97
CA LEU A 52 -14.77 -13.21 0.25
C LEU A 52 -14.77 -14.08 1.48
N PRO A 53 -15.00 -15.40 1.39
CA PRO A 53 -14.92 -16.25 2.56
C PRO A 53 -13.47 -16.57 2.94
N ILE A 54 -12.49 -16.17 2.12
CA ILE A 54 -11.09 -16.53 2.31
C ILE A 54 -10.43 -15.45 3.14
N ARG A 55 -10.21 -15.77 4.42
CA ARG A 55 -9.29 -15.04 5.28
C ARG A 55 -8.07 -15.92 5.52
N LEU A 56 -6.92 -15.42 5.12
CA LEU A 56 -5.63 -16.06 5.35
C LEU A 56 -5.31 -15.99 6.85
N ASP A 57 -4.87 -17.10 7.44
CA ASP A 57 -4.28 -17.10 8.77
C ASP A 57 -2.84 -16.56 8.75
N GLU A 58 -2.28 -16.31 9.93
CA GLU A 58 -0.91 -15.79 10.11
C GLU A 58 0.13 -16.64 9.36
N ASP A 59 0.06 -17.96 9.48
CA ASP A 59 1.01 -18.88 8.82
C ASP A 59 0.92 -18.77 7.29
N THR A 60 -0.29 -18.63 6.76
CA THR A 60 -0.53 -18.46 5.32
C THR A 60 -0.05 -17.09 4.84
N VAL A 61 -0.26 -16.02 5.63
CA VAL A 61 0.29 -14.68 5.36
C VAL A 61 1.81 -14.72 5.31
N ASP A 62 2.46 -15.39 6.27
CA ASP A 62 3.92 -15.54 6.31
C ASP A 62 4.46 -16.29 5.08
N ASN A 63 3.79 -17.37 4.70
CA ASN A 63 4.14 -18.12 3.49
C ASN A 63 3.95 -17.29 2.21
N LEU A 64 2.88 -16.49 2.15
CA LEU A 64 2.64 -15.58 1.04
C LEU A 64 3.71 -14.49 0.97
N LEU A 65 4.12 -13.93 2.12
CA LEU A 65 5.21 -12.95 2.18
C LEU A 65 6.54 -13.54 1.72
N ALA A 66 6.84 -14.78 2.13
CA ALA A 66 8.03 -15.49 1.67
C ALA A 66 7.99 -15.71 0.14
N PHE A 67 6.85 -16.15 -0.38
CA PHE A 67 6.64 -16.34 -1.82
C PHE A 67 6.82 -15.03 -2.60
N LEU A 68 6.13 -13.95 -2.19
CA LEU A 68 6.22 -12.64 -2.84
C LEU A 68 7.63 -12.06 -2.79
N THR A 69 8.33 -12.25 -1.67
CA THR A 69 9.72 -11.82 -1.53
C THR A 69 10.62 -12.59 -2.50
N ALA A 70 10.39 -13.89 -2.71
CA ALA A 70 11.16 -14.72 -3.63
C ALA A 70 10.98 -14.33 -5.11
N LEU A 71 9.90 -13.62 -5.47
CA LEU A 71 9.71 -13.05 -6.82
C LEU A 71 10.62 -11.84 -7.08
N THR A 72 11.32 -11.34 -6.07
CA THR A 72 12.25 -10.21 -6.22
C THR A 72 13.56 -10.68 -6.83
N GLU A 73 13.83 -10.23 -8.06
CA GLU A 73 15.13 -10.38 -8.74
C GLU A 73 16.28 -9.91 -7.85
N GLU A 74 17.44 -10.58 -7.93
CA GLU A 74 18.64 -10.25 -7.13
C GLU A 74 19.04 -8.77 -7.29
N SER A 75 18.92 -8.25 -8.51
CA SER A 75 19.23 -6.86 -8.87
C SER A 75 18.22 -5.83 -8.34
N ALA A 76 17.04 -6.28 -7.91
CA ALA A 76 15.96 -5.44 -7.38
C ALA A 76 15.92 -5.41 -5.85
N ARG A 77 16.77 -6.18 -5.16
CA ARG A 77 16.87 -6.14 -3.68
C ARG A 77 17.51 -4.86 -3.15
N ASP A 78 18.39 -4.24 -3.95
CA ASP A 78 18.97 -2.93 -3.67
C ASP A 78 18.56 -1.92 -4.75
N LEU A 79 17.47 -1.21 -4.48
CA LEU A 79 16.96 -0.15 -5.34
C LEU A 79 17.66 1.21 -5.12
N SER A 80 18.73 1.27 -4.34
CA SER A 80 19.49 2.51 -4.11
C SER A 80 20.01 3.12 -5.40
N ARG A 81 20.25 2.29 -6.43
CA ARG A 81 20.75 2.71 -7.75
C ARG A 81 19.66 3.24 -8.69
N VAL A 82 18.39 2.88 -8.48
CA VAL A 82 17.27 3.31 -9.33
C VAL A 82 16.46 4.44 -8.72
N THR A 83 16.68 4.75 -7.43
CA THR A 83 16.11 5.94 -6.80
C THR A 83 16.77 7.18 -7.42
N PRO A 84 16.07 8.01 -8.19
CA PRO A 84 16.64 9.20 -8.77
C PRO A 84 17.05 10.16 -7.66
N SER A 85 18.28 10.69 -7.70
CA SER A 85 18.70 11.73 -6.75
C SER A 85 17.92 13.04 -6.93
N ARG A 86 17.29 13.23 -8.10
CA ARG A 86 16.46 14.38 -8.45
C ARG A 86 15.30 13.95 -9.33
N VAL A 87 14.15 14.59 -9.13
CA VAL A 87 13.03 14.51 -10.07
C VAL A 87 13.26 15.44 -11.27
N PRO A 88 12.60 15.22 -12.43
CA PRO A 88 12.75 16.06 -13.63
C PRO A 88 12.50 17.56 -13.40
N SER A 89 11.75 17.94 -12.38
CA SER A 89 11.55 19.31 -11.91
C SER A 89 12.75 19.90 -11.15
N ARG A 90 13.88 19.17 -11.05
CA ARG A 90 15.14 19.52 -10.36
C ARG A 90 15.09 19.59 -8.83
N HIS A 91 13.95 19.27 -8.22
CA HIS A 91 13.86 19.11 -6.77
C HIS A 91 14.59 17.84 -6.32
N SER A 92 15.21 17.93 -5.15
CA SER A 92 15.80 16.78 -4.46
C SER A 92 14.70 15.78 -4.11
N VAL A 93 14.94 14.49 -4.30
CA VAL A 93 14.13 13.47 -3.66
C VAL A 93 14.62 13.41 -2.21
N ASP A 94 13.88 14.00 -1.28
CA ASP A 94 14.29 14.11 0.12
C ASP A 94 14.55 12.71 0.70
N ARG A 95 15.83 12.40 0.93
CA ARG A 95 16.24 11.48 1.99
C ARG A 95 16.38 12.35 3.22
N LEU A 96 15.54 12.11 4.23
CA LEU A 96 15.60 12.67 5.57
C LEU A 96 16.96 13.33 5.86
N ALA A 97 17.01 14.66 5.90
CA ALA A 97 18.17 15.31 6.50
C ALA A 97 18.19 14.90 7.99
N PRO A 98 19.27 14.29 8.51
CA PRO A 98 19.44 14.18 9.94
C PRO A 98 19.76 15.60 10.42
N GLY A 99 18.84 16.24 11.13
CA GLY A 99 19.04 17.59 11.62
C GLY A 99 18.37 17.79 12.97
N GLY A 100 19.20 17.98 14.01
CA GLY A 100 18.81 18.55 15.29
C GLY A 100 19.37 17.82 16.48
#